data_AF-A0AAU2BUY5-F1
#
_entry.id   AF-A0AAU2BUY5-F1
#
_cell.length_a   1.000
_cell.length_b   1.000
_cell.length_c   1.000
_cell.angle_alpha   90.00
_cell.angle_beta   90.00
_cell.angle_gamma   90.00
#
_symmetry.space_group_name_H-M   'P 1'
#
loop_
_entity.id
_entity.type
_entity.pdbx_description
1 polymer ?
#
loop_
_entity_poly.entity_id
_entity_poly.type
_entity_poly.pdbx_seq_one_letter_code
_entity_poly.pdbx_strand_id
1 'polypeptide(L)'
;MVFRHSGGDFAITVMYSVPDDAWYLELDLVAGQRALVTAIVPDEDPAREPTVCFNPHAGHADVPYEVMRWFMHQVDEEIRTSRAWMRLRPELVEIIYQLRQEHMGVIDDDDFPQVLADVRTTVLEEDLPVVLEAAFGRNPDGTTMDHPQTRQPVDGQGDRA
;
A
#
# COMPACT_ATOMS: atom_id res chain seq x y z
N MET A 1 -6.60 -4.41 -1.91
CA MET A 1 -7.42 -3.25 -2.36
C MET A 1 -7.71 -3.38 -3.85
N VAL A 2 -8.80 -2.80 -4.39
CA VAL A 2 -9.09 -2.83 -5.84
C VAL A 2 -9.43 -1.44 -6.37
N PHE A 3 -8.76 -1.00 -7.42
CA PHE A 3 -9.05 0.23 -8.15
C PHE A 3 -9.63 -0.09 -9.52
N ARG A 4 -10.71 0.56 -9.93
CA ARG A 4 -11.31 0.38 -11.27
C ARG A 4 -10.93 1.56 -12.16
N HIS A 5 -10.49 1.25 -13.39
CA HIS A 5 -10.34 2.28 -14.41
C HIS A 5 -11.71 2.81 -14.82
N SER A 6 -11.80 4.10 -15.21
CA SER A 6 -13.07 4.75 -15.58
C SER A 6 -13.77 4.08 -16.77
N GLY A 7 -13.02 3.41 -17.65
CA GLY A 7 -13.55 2.61 -18.75
C GLY A 7 -14.12 1.24 -18.37
N GLY A 8 -13.96 0.78 -17.11
CA GLY A 8 -14.56 -0.45 -16.59
C GLY A 8 -13.85 -1.76 -16.97
N ASP A 9 -13.16 -1.81 -18.11
CA ASP A 9 -12.51 -3.03 -18.62
C ASP A 9 -11.23 -3.41 -17.87
N PHE A 10 -10.63 -2.47 -17.14
CA PHE A 10 -9.39 -2.66 -16.41
C PHE A 10 -9.54 -2.39 -14.91
N ALA A 11 -8.81 -3.15 -14.11
CA ALA A 11 -8.73 -2.97 -12.67
C ALA A 11 -7.29 -3.12 -12.19
N ILE A 12 -6.98 -2.56 -11.02
CA ILE A 12 -5.73 -2.82 -10.31
C ILE A 12 -6.08 -3.51 -9.02
N THR A 13 -5.53 -4.71 -8.83
CA THR A 13 -5.61 -5.44 -7.57
C THR A 13 -4.30 -5.24 -6.80
N VAL A 14 -4.41 -4.84 -5.54
CA VAL A 14 -3.26 -4.62 -4.65
C VAL A 14 -3.27 -5.63 -3.52
N MET A 15 -2.16 -6.34 -3.36
CA MET A 15 -1.97 -7.41 -2.37
C MET A 15 -0.57 -7.32 -1.74
N TYR A 16 -0.46 -7.62 -0.45
CA TYR A 16 0.84 -7.77 0.19
C TYR A 16 1.33 -9.22 0.10
N SER A 17 2.57 -9.41 -0.33
CA SER A 17 3.25 -10.71 -0.34
C SER A 17 4.20 -10.80 0.85
N VAL A 18 3.77 -11.48 1.92
CA VAL A 18 4.61 -11.75 3.10
C VAL A 18 5.92 -12.47 2.74
N PRO A 19 5.95 -13.46 1.83
CA PRO A 19 7.21 -14.10 1.46
C PRO A 19 8.23 -13.17 0.79
N ASP A 20 7.76 -12.08 0.19
CA ASP A 20 8.61 -11.16 -0.59
C ASP A 20 8.81 -9.81 0.09
N ASP A 21 8.17 -9.56 1.25
CA ASP A 21 8.12 -8.26 1.92
C ASP A 21 7.87 -7.10 0.94
N ALA A 22 6.78 -7.24 0.18
CA ALA A 22 6.45 -6.34 -0.91
C ALA A 22 4.96 -6.25 -1.23
N TRP A 23 4.55 -5.08 -1.68
CA TRP A 23 3.26 -4.83 -2.32
C TRP A 23 3.29 -5.25 -3.79
N TYR A 24 2.28 -6.01 -4.19
CA TYR A 24 2.01 -6.42 -5.55
C TYR A 24 0.83 -5.61 -6.08
N LEU A 25 1.03 -4.91 -7.20
CA LEU A 25 -0.04 -4.25 -7.96
C LEU A 25 -0.20 -4.96 -9.29
N GLU A 26 -1.35 -5.61 -9.47
CA GLU A 26 -1.69 -6.35 -10.68
C GLU A 26 -2.68 -5.57 -11.52
N LEU A 27 -2.30 -5.24 -12.77
CA LEU A 27 -3.21 -4.69 -13.76
C LEU A 27 -3.98 -5.82 -14.43
N ASP A 28 -5.28 -5.88 -14.15
CA ASP A 28 -6.20 -6.92 -14.59
C ASP A 28 -7.06 -6.46 -15.76
N LEU A 29 -7.25 -7.36 -16.74
CA LEU A 29 -8.36 -7.27 -17.68
C LEU A 29 -9.59 -7.98 -17.09
N VAL A 30 -10.65 -7.21 -16.83
CA VAL A 30 -11.81 -7.64 -16.04
C VAL A 30 -12.60 -8.73 -16.73
N ALA A 31 -12.81 -8.62 -18.04
CA ALA A 31 -13.59 -9.56 -18.83
C ALA A 31 -12.96 -10.98 -18.91
N GLY A 32 -11.71 -11.14 -18.49
CA GLY A 32 -10.99 -12.43 -18.50
C GLY A 32 -10.32 -12.81 -17.18
N GLN A 33 -10.52 -12.03 -16.11
CA GLN A 33 -9.86 -12.22 -14.80
C GLN A 33 -8.37 -12.54 -14.92
N ARG A 34 -7.64 -11.70 -15.63
CA ARG A 34 -6.26 -11.98 -16.03
C ARG A 34 -5.35 -10.81 -15.73
N ALA A 35 -4.35 -11.05 -14.87
CA ALA A 35 -3.25 -10.14 -14.65
C ALA A 35 -2.40 -10.03 -15.91
N LEU A 36 -2.31 -8.83 -16.48
CA LEU A 36 -1.51 -8.50 -17.66
C LEU A 36 -0.11 -8.03 -17.26
N VAL A 37 -0.05 -7.21 -16.21
CA VAL A 37 1.16 -6.54 -15.73
C VAL A 37 1.15 -6.61 -14.21
N THR A 38 2.31 -6.90 -13.62
CA THR A 38 2.50 -6.91 -12.17
C THR A 38 3.64 -5.97 -11.82
N ALA A 39 3.40 -5.04 -10.91
CA ALA A 39 4.44 -4.27 -10.25
C ALA A 39 4.69 -4.82 -8.86
N ILE A 40 5.95 -4.90 -8.46
CA ILE A 40 6.40 -5.38 -7.15
C ILE A 40 7.14 -4.22 -6.48
N VAL A 41 6.61 -3.75 -5.35
CA VAL A 41 7.12 -2.62 -4.57
C VAL A 41 7.56 -3.14 -3.21
N PRO A 42 8.86 -3.37 -2.98
CA PRO A 42 9.38 -3.74 -1.67
C PRO A 42 9.16 -2.58 -0.70
N ASP A 43 8.71 -2.83 0.52
CA ASP A 43 8.44 -1.77 1.51
C ASP A 43 9.34 -1.87 2.75
N GLU A 44 9.96 -3.01 3.02
CA GLU A 44 10.88 -3.18 4.17
C GLU A 44 12.37 -2.96 3.84
N ASP A 45 12.78 -3.18 2.58
CA ASP A 45 14.15 -2.96 2.12
C ASP A 45 14.25 -1.73 1.17
N PRO A 46 14.86 -0.61 1.61
CA PRO A 46 15.06 0.59 0.78
C PRO A 46 16.00 0.38 -0.41
N ALA A 47 16.94 -0.56 -0.32
CA ALA A 47 17.91 -0.80 -1.37
C ALA A 47 17.34 -1.64 -2.51
N ARG A 48 16.19 -2.30 -2.29
CA ARG A 48 15.52 -3.11 -3.30
C ARG A 48 14.65 -2.22 -4.19
N GLU A 49 15.00 -2.17 -5.46
CA GLU A 49 14.29 -1.37 -6.46
C GLU A 49 12.92 -1.98 -6.81
N PRO A 50 11.86 -1.16 -6.99
CA PRO A 50 10.60 -1.61 -7.55
C PRO A 50 10.77 -2.17 -8.96
N THR A 51 10.00 -3.20 -9.30
CA THR A 51 10.07 -3.84 -10.62
C THR A 51 8.70 -4.00 -11.24
N VAL A 52 8.66 -4.10 -12.58
CA VAL A 52 7.42 -4.35 -13.34
C VAL A 52 7.67 -5.51 -14.29
N CYS A 53 6.77 -6.48 -14.33
CA CYS A 53 6.81 -7.60 -15.26
C CYS A 53 5.48 -7.75 -16.00
N PHE A 54 5.56 -8.26 -17.23
CA PHE A 54 4.40 -8.60 -18.04
C PHE A 54 4.15 -10.09 -17.91
N ASN A 55 2.90 -10.48 -17.68
CA ASN A 55 2.56 -11.88 -17.51
C ASN A 55 2.75 -12.61 -18.86
N PRO A 56 3.71 -13.55 -18.98
CA PRO A 56 3.98 -14.22 -20.25
C PRO A 56 2.84 -15.15 -20.66
N HIS A 57 2.09 -15.67 -19.67
CA HIS A 57 0.89 -16.47 -19.89
C HIS A 57 -0.30 -15.60 -20.27
N ALA A 58 -0.16 -14.26 -20.24
CA ALA A 58 -1.17 -13.33 -20.70
C ALA A 58 -1.27 -13.20 -22.24
N GLY A 59 -0.43 -13.94 -22.98
CA GLY A 59 -0.37 -13.80 -24.43
C GLY A 59 -0.05 -12.37 -24.84
N HIS A 60 -0.18 -12.06 -26.13
CA HIS A 60 -0.03 -10.68 -26.59
C HIS A 60 -1.34 -9.93 -26.31
N ALA A 61 -1.30 -8.97 -25.39
CA ALA A 61 -2.42 -8.11 -25.06
C ALA A 61 -2.02 -6.65 -25.27
N ASP A 62 -2.81 -5.93 -26.06
CA ASP A 62 -2.64 -4.49 -26.22
C ASP A 62 -3.25 -3.78 -25.00
N VAL A 63 -2.40 -3.14 -24.21
CA VAL A 63 -2.84 -2.27 -23.11
C VAL A 63 -2.89 -0.83 -23.62
N PRO A 64 -4.05 -0.16 -23.57
CA PRO A 64 -4.13 1.25 -23.96
C PRO A 64 -3.15 2.12 -23.16
N TYR A 65 -2.55 3.11 -23.81
CA TYR A 65 -1.52 3.95 -23.19
C TYR A 65 -2.02 4.68 -21.95
N GLU A 66 -3.26 5.18 -21.98
CA GLU A 66 -3.89 5.85 -20.85
C GLU A 66 -4.09 4.92 -19.65
N VAL A 67 -4.41 3.64 -19.88
CA VAL A 67 -4.55 2.63 -18.84
C VAL A 67 -3.18 2.31 -18.23
N MET A 68 -2.16 2.14 -19.07
CA MET A 68 -0.79 1.94 -18.58
C MET A 68 -0.29 3.15 -17.77
N ARG A 69 -0.57 4.38 -18.21
CA ARG A 69 -0.23 5.59 -17.44
C ARG A 69 -0.94 5.63 -16.10
N TRP A 70 -2.22 5.30 -16.06
CA TRP A 70 -2.98 5.21 -14.82
C TRP A 70 -2.41 4.14 -13.88
N PHE A 71 -2.05 2.96 -14.40
CA PHE A 71 -1.38 1.92 -13.63
C PHE A 71 -0.05 2.40 -13.06
N MET A 72 0.83 2.97 -13.88
CA MET A 72 2.12 3.49 -13.43
C MET A 72 1.98 4.62 -12.40
N HIS A 73 0.91 5.42 -12.47
CA HIS A 73 0.60 6.40 -11.43
C HIS A 73 0.28 5.73 -10.10
N GLN A 74 -0.52 4.66 -10.08
CA GLN A 74 -0.80 3.93 -8.84
C GLN A 74 0.46 3.26 -8.28
N VAL A 75 1.33 2.73 -9.16
CA VAL A 75 2.65 2.21 -8.75
C VAL A 75 3.51 3.30 -8.10
N ASP A 76 3.53 4.51 -8.66
CA ASP A 76 4.28 5.64 -8.09
C ASP A 76 3.72 6.10 -6.73
N GLU A 77 2.39 6.13 -6.56
CA GLU A 77 1.76 6.39 -5.27
C GLU A 77 2.16 5.32 -4.23
N GLU A 78 2.16 4.04 -4.61
CA GLU A 78 2.56 2.96 -3.71
C GLU A 78 4.03 3.09 -3.32
N ILE A 79 4.93 3.35 -4.27
CA ILE A 79 6.35 3.59 -3.98
C ILE A 79 6.51 4.77 -3.02
N ARG A 80 5.79 5.87 -3.25
CA ARG A 80 5.88 7.04 -2.37
C ARG A 80 5.43 6.73 -0.95
N THR A 81 4.34 5.98 -0.80
CA THR A 81 3.78 5.59 0.50
C THR A 81 4.70 4.60 1.21
N SER A 82 5.09 3.53 0.52
CA SER A 82 6.02 2.49 1.02
C SER A 82 7.38 3.06 1.44
N ARG A 83 7.85 4.14 0.81
CA ARG A 83 9.13 4.80 1.13
C ARG A 83 8.99 6.03 2.04
N ALA A 84 7.79 6.40 2.46
CA ALA A 84 7.57 7.65 3.20
C ALA A 84 8.31 7.66 4.54
N TRP A 85 8.19 6.57 5.31
CA TRP A 85 8.81 6.44 6.62
C TRP A 85 10.35 6.38 6.57
N MET A 86 10.92 5.94 5.45
CA MET A 86 12.38 5.93 5.24
C MET A 86 12.99 7.32 5.07
N ARG A 87 12.16 8.36 4.89
CA ARG A 87 12.60 9.76 4.84
C ARG A 87 12.63 10.43 6.22
N LEU A 88 12.24 9.72 7.28
CA LEU A 88 12.29 10.19 8.65
C LEU A 88 13.74 10.23 9.17
N ARG A 89 13.93 10.73 10.41
CA ARG A 89 15.24 10.71 11.07
C ARG A 89 15.76 9.26 11.20
N PRO A 90 17.07 9.01 11.03
CA PRO A 90 17.63 7.66 11.07
C PRO A 90 17.25 6.85 12.32
N GLU A 91 17.26 7.48 13.49
CA GLU A 91 16.79 6.84 14.74
C GLU A 91 15.33 6.36 14.68
N LEU A 92 14.42 7.11 14.05
CA LEU A 92 13.02 6.69 13.90
C LEU A 92 12.87 5.57 12.87
N VAL A 93 13.63 5.64 11.79
CA VAL A 93 13.67 4.59 10.75
C VAL A 93 14.08 3.25 11.38
N GLU A 94 15.12 3.25 12.21
CA GLU A 94 15.56 2.04 12.91
C GLU A 94 14.47 1.48 13.83
N ILE A 95 13.79 2.33 14.61
CA ILE A 95 12.70 1.91 15.50
C ILE A 95 11.54 1.31 14.70
N ILE A 96 11.11 1.97 13.63
CA ILE A 96 10.03 1.48 12.75
C ILE A 96 10.42 0.14 12.12
N TYR A 97 11.67 0.00 11.67
CA TYR A 97 12.18 -1.24 11.10
C TYR A 97 12.15 -2.38 12.12
N GLN A 98 12.63 -2.17 13.35
CA GLN A 98 12.58 -3.18 14.42
C GLN A 98 11.14 -3.57 14.76
N LEU A 99 10.22 -2.60 14.91
CA LEU A 99 8.81 -2.88 15.19
C LEU A 99 8.14 -3.70 14.08
N ARG A 100 8.42 -3.36 12.81
CA ARG A 100 7.91 -4.14 11.67
C ARG A 100 8.46 -5.55 11.67
N GLN A 101 9.74 -5.74 11.99
CA GLN A 101 10.34 -7.08 12.04
C GLN A 101 9.82 -7.94 13.20
N GLU A 102 9.59 -7.34 14.37
CA GLU A 102 9.09 -8.06 15.55
C GLU A 102 7.63 -8.49 15.38
N HIS A 103 6.81 -7.63 14.77
CA HIS A 103 5.37 -7.83 14.65
C HIS A 103 4.90 -8.15 13.22
N MET A 104 5.81 -8.33 12.27
CA MET A 104 5.50 -8.50 10.84
C MET A 104 4.57 -7.39 10.30
N GLY A 105 4.76 -6.16 10.78
CA GLY A 105 3.94 -5.00 10.42
C GLY A 105 2.47 -5.05 10.87
N VAL A 106 2.06 -6.06 11.65
CA VAL A 106 0.68 -6.23 12.12
C VAL A 106 0.68 -6.42 13.64
N ILE A 107 -0.14 -5.67 14.34
CA ILE A 107 -0.28 -5.78 15.79
C ILE A 107 -1.73 -5.96 16.19
N ASP A 108 -1.98 -6.94 17.06
CA ASP A 108 -3.30 -7.22 17.61
C ASP A 108 -3.70 -6.19 18.67
N ASP A 109 -5.00 -5.98 18.86
CA ASP A 109 -5.55 -4.98 19.79
C ASP A 109 -5.15 -5.24 21.25
N ASP A 110 -4.96 -6.50 21.61
CA ASP A 110 -4.59 -6.92 22.97
C ASP A 110 -3.10 -6.61 23.28
N ASP A 111 -2.23 -6.67 22.27
CA ASP A 111 -0.79 -6.44 22.41
C ASP A 111 -0.40 -4.97 22.21
N PHE A 112 -1.20 -4.21 21.45
CA PHE A 112 -0.95 -2.81 21.12
C PHE A 112 -0.70 -1.91 22.34
N PRO A 113 -1.44 -1.99 23.47
CA PRO A 113 -1.21 -1.14 24.62
C PRO A 113 0.18 -1.30 25.25
N GLN A 114 0.72 -2.53 25.26
CA GLN A 114 2.05 -2.81 25.80
C GLN A 114 3.12 -2.26 24.88
N VAL A 115 3.03 -2.53 23.57
CA VAL A 115 3.97 -2.01 22.57
C VAL A 115 3.94 -0.48 22.55
N LEU A 116 2.77 0.14 22.65
CA LEU A 116 2.63 1.60 22.76
C LEU A 116 3.37 2.15 23.99
N ALA A 117 3.29 1.47 25.13
CA ALA A 117 4.02 1.86 26.33
C ALA A 117 5.54 1.77 26.12
N ASP A 118 6.02 0.72 25.46
CA ASP A 118 7.44 0.51 25.19
C ASP A 118 7.99 1.56 24.19
N VAL A 119 7.24 1.86 23.12
CA VAL A 119 7.60 2.92 22.15
C VAL A 119 7.67 4.30 22.83
N ARG A 120 6.78 4.60 23.78
CA ARG A 120 6.83 5.85 24.56
C ARG A 120 8.09 6.00 25.42
N THR A 121 8.78 4.90 25.73
CA THR A 121 10.06 4.99 26.46
C THR A 121 11.25 5.32 25.57
N THR A 122 11.10 5.14 24.25
CA THR A 122 12.18 5.24 23.25
C THR A 122 12.00 6.40 22.28
N VAL A 123 10.77 6.85 22.06
CA VAL A 123 10.39 7.89 21.09
C VAL A 123 9.80 9.11 21.82
N LEU A 124 10.04 10.31 21.31
CA LEU A 124 9.41 11.53 21.83
C LEU A 124 7.91 11.53 21.51
N GLU A 125 7.09 12.12 22.39
CA GLU A 125 5.62 12.15 22.20
C GLU A 125 5.21 12.81 20.87
N GLU A 126 6.02 13.73 20.33
CA GLU A 126 5.78 14.38 19.04
C GLU A 126 5.98 13.46 17.82
N ASP A 127 6.83 12.45 17.95
CA ASP A 127 7.16 11.50 16.88
C ASP A 127 6.33 10.20 16.99
N LEU A 128 5.65 9.99 18.11
CA LEU A 128 4.86 8.80 18.37
C LEU A 128 3.81 8.51 17.28
N PRO A 129 3.02 9.50 16.78
CA PRO A 129 2.03 9.25 15.75
C PRO A 129 2.64 8.74 14.44
N VAL A 130 3.75 9.35 14.00
CA VAL A 130 4.39 8.98 12.72
C VAL A 130 5.06 7.61 12.79
N VAL A 131 5.59 7.23 13.96
CA VAL A 131 6.17 5.89 14.17
C VAL A 131 5.08 4.82 14.16
N LEU A 132 3.96 5.02 14.85
CA LEU A 132 2.87 4.03 14.91
C LEU A 132 2.12 3.90 13.58
N GLU A 133 1.94 5.01 12.86
CA GLU A 133 1.39 4.99 11.51
C GLU A 133 2.30 4.17 10.58
N ALA A 134 3.60 4.46 10.59
CA ALA A 134 4.55 3.78 9.71
C ALA A 134 4.73 2.30 10.05
N ALA A 135 4.74 1.94 11.34
CA ALA A 135 4.95 0.56 11.77
C ALA A 135 3.69 -0.31 11.64
N PHE A 136 2.51 0.24 11.95
CA PHE A 136 1.28 -0.55 12.13
C PHE A 136 0.05 0.01 11.41
N GLY A 137 0.13 1.20 10.80
CA GLY A 137 -1.04 1.88 10.25
C GLY A 137 -2.05 2.31 11.33
N ARG A 138 -1.58 2.60 12.56
CA ARG A 138 -2.45 2.92 13.71
C ARG A 138 -2.16 4.29 14.29
N ASN A 139 -3.19 4.89 14.85
CA ASN A 139 -3.11 6.06 15.71
C ASN A 139 -2.64 5.68 17.14
N PRO A 140 -2.11 6.63 17.93
CA PRO A 140 -1.78 6.40 19.33
C PRO A 140 -2.97 5.99 20.22
N ASP A 141 -4.21 6.22 19.78
CA ASP A 141 -5.43 5.79 20.47
C ASP A 141 -5.84 4.34 20.11
N GLY A 142 -5.06 3.67 19.26
CA GLY A 142 -5.27 2.29 18.82
C GLY A 142 -6.17 2.14 17.59
N THR A 143 -6.78 3.23 17.12
CA THR A 143 -7.61 3.19 15.91
C THR A 143 -6.76 3.01 14.66
N THR A 144 -7.26 2.24 13.69
CA THR A 144 -6.62 2.12 12.38
C THR A 144 -6.74 3.46 11.63
N MET A 145 -5.63 3.91 11.04
CA MET A 145 -5.62 5.09 10.19
C MET A 145 -6.32 4.76 8.87
N ASP A 146 -7.52 5.31 8.67
CA ASP A 146 -8.17 5.34 7.36
C ASP A 146 -7.29 6.16 6.41
N HIS A 147 -6.51 5.48 5.57
CA HIS A 147 -6.06 6.12 4.34
C HIS A 147 -7.32 6.53 3.58
N PRO A 148 -7.43 7.76 3.06
CA PRO A 148 -8.59 8.15 2.29
C PRO A 148 -8.66 7.24 1.07
N GLN A 149 -9.47 6.20 1.18
CA GLN A 149 -10.04 5.54 0.03
C GLN A 149 -10.74 6.66 -0.72
N THR A 150 -10.18 7.02 -1.87
CA THR A 150 -10.77 8.02 -2.76
C THR A 150 -12.26 7.72 -2.84
N ARG A 151 -13.08 8.55 -2.18
CA ARG A 151 -14.54 8.43 -2.20
C ARG A 151 -14.92 8.37 -3.68
N GLN A 152 -15.44 7.24 -4.12
CA GLN A 152 -16.17 7.20 -5.37
C GLN A 152 -17.27 8.27 -5.27
N PRO A 153 -17.40 9.18 -6.24
CA PRO A 153 -18.58 10.01 -6.32
C PRO A 153 -19.76 9.06 -6.60
N VAL A 154 -20.65 8.95 -5.62
CA VAL A 154 -22.00 8.44 -5.83
C VAL A 154 -22.78 9.56 -6.50
N ASP A 155 -22.72 9.63 -7.82
CA ASP A 155 -23.77 10.24 -8.63
C ASP A 155 -24.50 9.05 -9.27
N GLY A 156 -25.70 8.66 -8.87
CA GLY A 156 -26.87 9.49 -8.65
C GLY A 156 -27.95 8.93 -9.56
N GLN A 157 -28.58 7.83 -9.14
CA GLN A 157 -29.75 7.28 -9.83
C GLN A 157 -30.95 8.19 -9.57
N GLY A 158 -31.54 8.78 -10.63
CA GLY A 158 -32.92 9.28 -10.55
C GLY A 158 -33.33 10.44 -11.47
N ASP A 159 -33.90 10.07 -12.61
CA ASP A 159 -35.24 10.47 -13.09
C ASP A 159 -35.45 11.66 -14.06
N ARG A 160 -36.18 11.32 -15.14
CA ARG A 160 -37.06 12.09 -16.05
C ARG A 160 -36.49 13.07 -17.09
N ALA A 161 -36.64 12.67 -18.36
CA ALA A 161 -37.60 13.28 -19.29
C ALA A 161 -38.10 12.23 -20.31
#